data_AF-A0A4Q5BG09-F1
#
_entry.id   AF-A0A4Q5BG09-F1
#
_cell.length_a   1.000
_cell.length_b   1.000
_cell.length_c   1.000
_cell.angle_alpha   90.00
_cell.angle_beta   90.00
_cell.angle_gamma   90.00
#
_symmetry.space_group_name_H-M   'P 1'
#
loop_
_entity.id
_entity.type
_entity.pdbx_description
1 polymer ?
#
loop_
_entity_poly.entity_id
_entity_poly.type
_entity_poly.pdbx_seq_one_letter_code
_entity_poly.pdbx_strand_id
1 'polypeptide(L)'
;MQSIRKRYGLTLDNICAAAHKYGTTWTPGFLNGMRRNRSAASLPNLLVLCKCLSDLTGEQILLPDLFDGKELVELDNGAKIRQSELRKALNGRSYHIDTVSVLEAATAALISEIPNLMTQLSDTIITTAQTVYGSRFVSHAPTLSESRAAKRLGLSPAATAGLCLLEYGDFLDDVTERLAGENATPQLRGRRTREVSERLDRVLDGILETGKMPSYWFSHEAKDVAEDDTQWIADHLDQFDYAAKHGDTEAEQEAYEDLP
;
A
#
# COMPACT_ATOMS: atom_id res chain seq x y z
N MET A 1 -26.01 3.34 -18.92
CA MET A 1 -25.83 2.17 -19.84
C MET A 1 -26.13 0.82 -19.17
N GLN A 2 -25.47 0.44 -18.07
CA GLN A 2 -25.59 -0.91 -17.49
C GLN A 2 -26.99 -1.23 -16.95
N SER A 3 -27.65 -0.24 -16.35
CA SER A 3 -29.06 -0.32 -15.92
C SER A 3 -29.97 -0.65 -17.11
N ILE A 4 -29.88 0.12 -18.19
CA ILE A 4 -30.65 -0.07 -19.44
C ILE A 4 -30.41 -1.48 -20.01
N ARG A 5 -29.14 -1.91 -20.10
CA ARG A 5 -28.81 -3.25 -20.61
C ARG A 5 -29.42 -4.37 -19.78
N LYS A 6 -29.32 -4.29 -18.45
CA LYS A 6 -29.90 -5.30 -17.55
C LYS A 6 -31.42 -5.33 -17.67
N ARG A 7 -32.07 -4.16 -17.76
CA ARG A 7 -33.52 -4.03 -17.89
C ARG A 7 -34.06 -4.69 -19.17
N TYR A 8 -33.35 -4.54 -20.29
CA TYR A 8 -33.79 -5.04 -21.61
C TYR A 8 -33.07 -6.32 -22.07
N GLY A 9 -32.25 -6.95 -21.20
CA GLY A 9 -31.50 -8.16 -21.56
C GLY A 9 -30.47 -7.98 -22.68
N LEU A 10 -29.95 -6.77 -22.89
CA LEU A 10 -29.06 -6.46 -24.01
C LEU A 10 -27.61 -6.88 -23.76
N THR A 11 -27.06 -7.68 -24.67
CA THR A 11 -25.64 -8.02 -24.70
C THR A 11 -24.80 -6.89 -25.29
N LEU A 12 -23.47 -6.94 -25.11
CA LEU A 12 -22.57 -5.98 -25.79
C LEU A 12 -22.58 -6.20 -27.30
N ASP A 13 -22.68 -7.45 -27.74
CA ASP A 13 -22.73 -7.80 -29.16
C ASP A 13 -23.97 -7.23 -29.85
N ASN A 14 -25.12 -7.20 -29.17
CA ASN A 14 -26.32 -6.54 -29.70
C ASN A 14 -26.07 -5.05 -29.98
N ILE A 15 -25.36 -4.36 -29.08
CA ILE A 15 -25.05 -2.94 -29.21
C ILE A 15 -24.02 -2.72 -30.32
N CYS A 16 -22.98 -3.55 -30.41
CA CYS A 16 -22.00 -3.51 -31.51
C CYS A 16 -22.67 -3.69 -32.87
N ALA A 17 -23.55 -4.70 -32.99
CA ALA A 17 -24.30 -4.96 -34.22
C ALA A 17 -25.17 -3.76 -34.63
N ALA A 18 -25.88 -3.15 -33.67
CA ALA A 18 -26.69 -1.95 -33.93
C ALA A 18 -25.82 -0.73 -34.32
N ALA A 19 -24.63 -0.60 -33.77
CA ALA A 19 -23.74 0.54 -33.98
C ALA A 19 -23.18 0.61 -35.42
N HIS A 20 -23.17 -0.50 -36.17
CA HIS A 20 -22.81 -0.51 -37.59
C HIS A 20 -23.73 0.36 -38.45
N LYS A 21 -25.02 0.47 -38.10
CA LYS A 21 -25.97 1.34 -38.79
C LYS A 21 -25.55 2.81 -38.79
N TYR A 22 -24.79 3.22 -37.77
CA TYR A 22 -24.28 4.57 -37.60
C TYR A 22 -22.81 4.71 -38.05
N GLY A 23 -22.29 3.75 -38.82
CA GLY A 23 -20.96 3.81 -39.41
C GLY A 23 -19.82 3.48 -38.45
N THR A 24 -20.11 2.93 -37.27
CA THR A 24 -19.07 2.56 -36.30
C THR A 24 -18.65 1.10 -36.45
N THR A 25 -17.42 0.80 -36.04
CA THR A 25 -16.84 -0.54 -36.00
C THR A 25 -16.55 -0.98 -34.57
N TRP A 26 -17.48 -0.66 -33.66
CA TRP A 26 -17.29 -0.91 -32.23
C TRP A 26 -17.22 -2.39 -31.91
N THR A 27 -16.29 -2.75 -31.03
CA THR A 27 -16.17 -4.10 -30.46
C THR A 27 -16.69 -4.13 -29.01
N PRO A 28 -17.00 -5.31 -28.45
CA PRO A 28 -17.34 -5.43 -27.02
C PRO A 28 -16.25 -4.89 -26.10
N GLY A 29 -14.97 -5.04 -26.51
CA GLY A 29 -13.81 -4.47 -25.82
C GLY A 29 -13.84 -2.94 -25.80
N PHE A 30 -14.17 -2.31 -26.93
CA PHE A 30 -14.35 -0.85 -27.01
C PHE A 30 -15.50 -0.36 -26.12
N LEU A 31 -16.65 -1.03 -26.13
CA LEU A 31 -17.79 -0.68 -25.25
C LEU A 31 -17.47 -0.87 -23.77
N ASN A 32 -16.68 -1.88 -23.41
CA ASN A 32 -16.16 -2.02 -22.05
C ASN A 32 -15.12 -0.92 -21.70
N GLY A 33 -14.29 -0.53 -22.67
CA GLY A 33 -13.37 0.60 -22.56
C GLY A 33 -14.11 1.91 -22.30
N MET A 34 -15.23 2.16 -23.00
CA MET A 34 -16.10 3.32 -22.80
C MET A 34 -16.64 3.44 -21.37
N ARG A 35 -16.78 2.32 -20.65
CA ARG A 35 -17.21 2.32 -19.24
C ARG A 35 -16.08 2.68 -18.26
N ARG A 36 -14.83 2.44 -18.64
CA ARG A 36 -13.66 2.49 -17.74
C ARG A 36 -12.69 3.62 -18.08
N ASN A 37 -12.68 4.11 -19.32
CA ASN A 37 -11.64 4.97 -19.85
C ASN A 37 -12.24 6.20 -20.54
N ARG A 38 -11.80 7.40 -20.13
CA ARG A 38 -12.34 8.70 -20.60
C ARG A 38 -12.21 8.87 -22.12
N SER A 39 -11.12 8.41 -22.72
CA SER A 39 -10.84 8.63 -24.15
C SER A 39 -11.80 7.90 -25.10
N ALA A 40 -12.36 6.76 -24.68
CA ALA A 40 -13.33 6.01 -25.49
C ALA A 40 -14.77 6.58 -25.38
N ALA A 41 -15.08 7.30 -24.29
CA ALA A 41 -16.39 7.87 -23.99
C ALA A 41 -16.55 9.33 -24.48
N SER A 42 -16.10 9.62 -25.70
CA SER A 42 -16.29 10.94 -26.31
C SER A 42 -17.78 11.25 -26.53
N LEU A 43 -18.14 12.55 -26.54
CA LEU A 43 -19.52 12.98 -26.80
C LEU A 43 -20.11 12.38 -28.09
N PRO A 44 -19.42 12.37 -29.25
CA PRO A 44 -19.93 11.71 -30.45
C PRO A 44 -20.26 10.23 -30.25
N ASN A 45 -19.38 9.50 -29.54
CA ASN A 45 -19.60 8.08 -29.27
C ASN A 45 -20.80 7.88 -28.33
N LEU A 46 -20.98 8.73 -27.32
CA LEU A 46 -22.13 8.65 -26.42
C LEU A 46 -23.45 8.93 -27.14
N LEU A 47 -23.46 9.86 -28.11
CA LEU A 47 -24.64 10.14 -28.93
C LEU A 47 -25.01 8.95 -29.83
N VAL A 48 -24.03 8.31 -30.47
CA VAL A 48 -24.25 7.09 -31.25
C VAL A 48 -24.76 5.96 -30.34
N LEU A 49 -24.21 5.83 -29.13
CA LEU A 49 -24.65 4.82 -28.16
C LEU A 49 -26.11 5.03 -27.76
N CYS A 50 -26.54 6.28 -27.51
CA CYS A 50 -27.94 6.60 -27.22
C CYS A 50 -28.87 6.16 -28.36
N LYS A 51 -28.45 6.40 -29.61
CA LYS A 51 -29.22 5.97 -30.79
C LYS A 51 -29.29 4.45 -30.93
N CYS A 52 -28.20 3.73 -30.72
CA CYS A 52 -28.19 2.26 -30.71
C CYS A 52 -29.13 1.70 -29.64
N LEU A 53 -29.08 2.25 -28.41
CA LEU A 53 -29.96 1.82 -27.33
C LEU A 53 -31.42 2.15 -27.62
N SER A 54 -31.70 3.30 -28.24
CA SER A 54 -33.06 3.66 -28.63
C SER A 54 -33.63 2.69 -29.65
N ASP A 55 -32.85 2.37 -30.69
CA ASP A 55 -33.25 1.42 -31.74
C ASP A 55 -33.47 0.00 -31.19
N LEU A 56 -32.64 -0.45 -30.24
CA LEU A 56 -32.74 -1.79 -29.64
C LEU A 56 -33.87 -1.93 -28.62
N THR A 57 -34.24 -0.84 -27.95
CA THR A 57 -35.26 -0.87 -26.88
C THR A 57 -36.63 -0.41 -27.35
N GLY A 58 -36.70 0.33 -28.47
CA GLY A 58 -37.91 1.01 -28.92
C GLY A 58 -38.28 2.26 -28.10
N GLU A 59 -37.49 2.61 -27.07
CA GLU A 59 -37.68 3.81 -26.27
C GLU A 59 -36.72 4.92 -26.71
N GLN A 60 -37.10 6.18 -26.50
CA GLN A 60 -36.19 7.29 -26.73
C GLN A 60 -35.17 7.37 -25.57
N ILE A 61 -33.94 6.91 -25.81
CA ILE A 61 -32.84 7.00 -24.85
C ILE A 61 -32.04 8.28 -25.12
N LEU A 62 -31.99 9.18 -24.13
CA LEU A 62 -31.25 10.43 -24.19
C LEU A 62 -29.91 10.30 -23.47
N LEU A 63 -29.00 11.24 -23.76
CA LEU A 63 -27.68 11.30 -23.11
C LEU A 63 -27.75 11.33 -21.57
N PRO A 64 -28.66 12.09 -20.92
CA PRO A 64 -28.81 12.07 -19.46
C PRO A 64 -29.21 10.70 -18.91
N ASP A 65 -29.91 9.86 -19.67
CA ASP A 65 -30.33 8.51 -19.24
C ASP A 65 -29.16 7.53 -19.13
N LEU A 66 -28.01 7.86 -19.73
CA LEU A 66 -26.80 7.08 -19.53
C LEU A 66 -26.26 7.18 -18.10
N PHE A 67 -26.61 8.25 -17.37
CA PHE A 67 -26.07 8.66 -16.06
C PHE A 67 -27.11 8.56 -14.93
N ASP A 68 -27.77 7.41 -14.79
CA ASP A 68 -28.87 7.21 -13.82
C ASP A 68 -28.42 6.70 -12.43
N GLY A 69 -27.14 6.85 -12.08
CA GLY A 69 -26.59 6.40 -10.80
C GLY A 69 -26.33 7.54 -9.81
N LYS A 70 -25.73 7.16 -8.67
CA LYS A 70 -25.31 8.08 -7.59
C LYS A 70 -23.79 8.23 -7.48
N GLU A 71 -23.06 7.59 -8.39
CA GLU A 71 -21.60 7.58 -8.38
C GLU A 71 -21.02 8.94 -8.79
N LEU A 72 -19.76 9.16 -8.42
CA LEU A 72 -19.01 10.33 -8.85
C LEU A 72 -18.41 10.07 -10.24
N VAL A 73 -18.54 11.05 -11.11
CA VAL A 73 -17.84 11.14 -12.39
C VAL A 73 -16.66 12.08 -12.19
N GLU A 74 -15.46 11.58 -12.46
CA GLU A 74 -14.28 12.43 -12.45
C GLU A 74 -14.31 13.36 -13.66
N LEU A 75 -14.08 14.64 -13.38
CA LEU A 75 -13.81 15.67 -14.36
C LEU A 75 -12.28 15.86 -14.45
N ASP A 76 -11.87 16.89 -15.16
CA ASP A 76 -10.46 17.27 -15.23
C ASP A 76 -10.00 17.96 -13.94
N ASN A 77 -8.69 17.89 -13.67
CA ASN A 77 -8.03 18.53 -12.54
C ASN A 77 -8.59 18.13 -11.16
N GLY A 78 -9.04 16.89 -11.03
CA GLY A 78 -9.51 16.32 -9.76
C GLY A 78 -10.93 16.73 -9.36
N ALA A 79 -11.57 17.65 -10.07
CA ALA A 79 -12.98 17.97 -9.83
C ALA A 79 -13.85 16.72 -10.06
N LYS A 80 -14.91 16.58 -9.26
CA LYS A 80 -15.84 15.45 -9.36
C LYS A 80 -17.26 15.98 -9.44
N ILE A 81 -18.11 15.31 -10.21
CA ILE A 81 -19.53 15.62 -10.29
C ILE A 81 -20.34 14.35 -10.04
N ARG A 82 -21.36 14.42 -9.19
CA ARG A 82 -22.28 13.29 -9.01
C ARG A 82 -23.05 13.05 -10.31
N GLN A 83 -23.30 11.79 -10.68
CA GLN A 83 -24.10 11.45 -11.86
C GLN A 83 -25.47 12.14 -11.87
N SER A 84 -26.09 12.33 -10.70
CA SER A 84 -27.33 13.10 -10.56
C SER A 84 -27.19 14.58 -10.94
N GLU A 85 -26.07 15.22 -10.59
CA GLU A 85 -25.77 16.61 -10.96
C GLU A 85 -25.39 16.73 -12.44
N LEU A 86 -24.62 15.76 -12.97
CA LEU A 86 -24.33 15.67 -14.40
C LEU A 86 -25.63 15.51 -15.22
N ARG A 87 -26.57 14.71 -14.73
CA ARG A 87 -27.91 14.57 -15.34
C ARG A 87 -28.67 15.89 -15.34
N LYS A 88 -28.58 16.71 -14.29
CA LYS A 88 -29.18 18.06 -14.27
C LYS A 88 -28.52 18.95 -15.33
N ALA A 89 -27.19 18.97 -15.38
CA ALA A 89 -26.42 19.76 -16.34
C ALA A 89 -26.81 19.45 -17.79
N LEU A 90 -26.86 18.16 -18.15
CA LEU A 90 -27.23 17.71 -19.49
C LEU A 90 -28.70 17.98 -19.87
N ASN A 91 -29.57 18.20 -18.87
CA ASN A 91 -30.95 18.62 -19.07
C ASN A 91 -31.13 20.15 -19.03
N GLY A 92 -30.04 20.93 -19.04
CA GLY A 92 -30.08 22.39 -18.99
C GLY A 92 -30.52 22.97 -17.65
N ARG A 93 -30.43 22.20 -16.56
CA ARG A 93 -30.76 22.65 -15.20
C ARG A 93 -29.49 23.08 -14.46
N SER A 94 -29.66 23.92 -13.44
CA SER A 94 -28.58 24.26 -12.52
C SER A 94 -28.05 23.00 -11.82
N TYR A 95 -26.73 22.94 -11.62
CA TYR A 95 -26.00 21.79 -11.09
C TYR A 95 -24.83 22.23 -10.22
N HIS A 96 -24.33 21.33 -9.39
CA HIS A 96 -23.15 21.52 -8.56
C HIS A 96 -22.00 20.59 -8.96
N ILE A 97 -20.77 21.10 -8.91
CA ILE A 97 -19.54 20.30 -9.05
C ILE A 97 -18.88 20.27 -7.67
N ASP A 98 -18.60 19.07 -7.17
CA ASP A 98 -17.83 18.88 -5.96
C ASP A 98 -16.36 19.18 -6.29
N THR A 99 -15.84 20.32 -5.85
CA THR A 99 -14.41 20.59 -5.87
C THR A 99 -13.72 19.78 -4.78
N VAL A 100 -12.55 19.23 -5.07
CA VAL A 100 -11.71 18.51 -4.09
C VAL A 100 -11.65 19.36 -2.81
N SER A 101 -12.04 18.75 -1.68
CA SER A 101 -11.92 19.42 -0.39
C SER A 101 -10.45 19.77 -0.16
N VAL A 102 -10.16 20.96 0.38
CA VAL A 102 -8.79 21.37 0.73
C VAL A 102 -8.09 20.31 1.57
N LEU A 103 -8.84 19.60 2.42
CA LEU A 103 -8.34 18.49 3.23
C LEU A 103 -7.91 17.29 2.36
N GLU A 104 -8.70 16.89 1.36
CA GLU A 104 -8.35 15.79 0.46
C GLU A 104 -7.09 16.11 -0.35
N ALA A 105 -6.98 17.33 -0.86
CA ALA A 105 -5.80 17.78 -1.58
C ALA A 105 -4.55 17.80 -0.68
N ALA A 106 -4.68 18.30 0.56
CA ALA A 106 -3.60 18.30 1.53
C ALA A 106 -3.16 16.87 1.92
N THR A 107 -4.11 15.96 2.13
CA THR A 107 -3.79 14.56 2.42
C THR A 107 -3.09 13.86 1.25
N ALA A 108 -3.52 14.10 0.01
CA ALA A 108 -2.87 13.53 -1.17
C ALA A 108 -1.44 14.05 -1.34
N ALA A 109 -1.23 15.35 -1.13
CA ALA A 109 0.10 15.96 -1.17
C ALA A 109 1.03 15.36 -0.10
N LEU A 110 0.54 15.18 1.14
CA LEU A 110 1.32 14.55 2.21
C LEU A 110 1.67 13.09 1.88
N ILE A 111 0.72 12.31 1.37
CA ILE A 111 0.96 10.91 0.97
C ILE A 111 2.00 10.84 -0.15
N SER A 112 2.01 11.79 -1.10
CA SER A 112 2.99 11.79 -2.18
C SER A 112 4.44 12.07 -1.73
N GLU A 113 4.64 12.63 -0.53
CA GLU A 113 5.96 12.88 0.02
C GLU A 113 6.54 11.68 0.80
N ILE A 114 5.71 10.72 1.22
CA ILE A 114 6.17 9.53 1.98
C ILE A 114 7.31 8.79 1.27
N PRO A 115 7.26 8.49 -0.04
CA PRO A 115 8.37 7.82 -0.72
C PRO A 115 9.68 8.60 -0.66
N ASN A 116 9.63 9.94 -0.73
CA ASN A 116 10.80 10.80 -0.65
C ASN A 116 11.41 10.76 0.76
N LEU A 117 10.57 10.85 1.80
CA LEU A 117 11.01 10.71 3.19
C LEU A 117 11.67 9.36 3.46
N MET A 118 11.08 8.25 2.99
CA MET A 118 11.66 6.91 3.14
C MET A 118 12.98 6.73 2.38
N THR A 119 13.13 7.43 1.25
CA THR A 119 14.39 7.48 0.49
C THR A 119 15.47 8.22 1.29
N GLN A 120 15.15 9.41 1.81
CA GLN A 120 16.07 10.18 2.65
C GLN A 120 16.47 9.42 3.92
N LEU A 121 15.51 8.73 4.54
CA LEU A 121 15.77 7.88 5.70
C LEU A 121 16.68 6.71 5.34
N SER A 122 16.44 6.04 4.20
CA SER A 122 17.32 5.00 3.68
C SER A 122 18.76 5.50 3.50
N ASP A 123 18.94 6.66 2.88
CA ASP A 123 20.26 7.26 2.67
C ASP A 123 20.95 7.62 3.99
N THR A 124 20.19 8.09 4.97
CA THR A 124 20.71 8.42 6.31
C THR A 124 21.17 7.17 7.04
N ILE A 125 20.40 6.08 6.98
CA ILE A 125 20.78 4.79 7.58
C ILE A 125 22.04 4.24 6.90
N ILE A 126 22.11 4.27 5.57
CA ILE A 126 23.29 3.83 4.80
C ILE A 126 24.52 4.63 5.21
N THR A 127 24.42 5.95 5.26
CA THR A 127 25.53 6.84 5.64
C THR A 127 25.98 6.56 7.08
N THR A 128 25.03 6.32 7.98
CA THR A 128 25.30 5.99 9.37
C THR A 128 26.01 4.65 9.49
N ALA A 129 25.52 3.59 8.83
CA ALA A 129 26.14 2.27 8.81
C ALA A 129 27.55 2.31 8.21
N GLN A 130 27.75 3.09 7.14
CA GLN A 130 29.08 3.34 6.56
C GLN A 130 30.03 4.02 7.55
N THR A 131 29.52 4.98 8.34
CA THR A 131 30.32 5.71 9.32
C THR A 131 30.73 4.81 10.49
N VAL A 132 29.82 3.97 10.97
CA VAL A 132 30.04 3.10 12.15
C VAL A 132 30.84 1.84 11.78
N TYR A 133 30.51 1.18 10.67
CA TYR A 133 31.07 -0.14 10.31
C TYR A 133 32.00 -0.13 9.10
N GLY A 134 32.15 1.00 8.41
CA GLY A 134 33.13 1.19 7.35
C GLY A 134 33.06 0.13 6.24
N SER A 135 34.20 -0.53 5.99
CA SER A 135 34.36 -1.51 4.93
C SER A 135 33.46 -2.74 5.08
N ARG A 136 33.10 -3.13 6.30
CA ARG A 136 32.21 -4.28 6.55
C ARG A 136 30.85 -4.06 5.89
N PHE A 137 30.29 -2.86 6.04
CA PHE A 137 29.03 -2.52 5.40
C PHE A 137 29.19 -2.30 3.89
N VAL A 138 30.22 -1.56 3.46
CA VAL A 138 30.43 -1.22 2.04
C VAL A 138 30.64 -2.47 1.17
N SER A 139 31.26 -3.52 1.71
CA SER A 139 31.51 -4.76 0.98
C SER A 139 30.33 -5.75 0.99
N HIS A 140 29.30 -5.49 1.80
CA HIS A 140 28.14 -6.36 1.90
C HIS A 140 27.16 -6.14 0.75
N ALA A 141 26.81 -7.21 0.05
CA ALA A 141 25.76 -7.20 -0.94
C ALA A 141 24.44 -7.66 -0.28
N PRO A 142 23.35 -6.89 -0.36
CA PRO A 142 22.10 -7.24 0.32
C PRO A 142 21.58 -8.62 -0.06
N THR A 143 21.19 -9.42 0.93
CA THR A 143 20.72 -10.78 0.71
C THR A 143 19.25 -10.81 0.26
N LEU A 144 18.75 -12.00 -0.11
CA LEU A 144 17.34 -12.17 -0.44
C LEU A 144 16.42 -11.95 0.77
N SER A 145 16.88 -12.29 1.98
CA SER A 145 16.15 -12.05 3.22
C SER A 145 16.01 -10.56 3.48
N GLU A 146 17.11 -9.80 3.34
CA GLU A 146 17.13 -8.35 3.49
C GLU A 146 16.28 -7.66 2.43
N SER A 147 16.35 -8.13 1.18
CA SER A 147 15.50 -7.62 0.09
C SER A 147 14.01 -7.84 0.33
N ARG A 148 13.63 -8.90 1.05
CA ARG A 148 12.23 -9.16 1.45
C ARG A 148 11.83 -8.29 2.63
N ALA A 149 12.68 -8.16 3.64
CA ALA A 149 12.46 -7.29 4.79
C ALA A 149 12.33 -5.82 4.36
N ALA A 150 13.14 -5.37 3.40
CA ALA A 150 13.10 -4.03 2.84
C ALA A 150 11.73 -3.63 2.31
N LYS A 151 11.05 -4.56 1.61
CA LYS A 151 9.68 -4.32 1.11
C LYS A 151 8.66 -4.13 2.22
N ARG A 152 8.85 -4.80 3.36
CA ARG A 152 7.96 -4.66 4.53
C ARG A 152 8.23 -3.33 5.24
N LEU A 153 9.49 -2.97 5.41
CA LEU A 153 9.93 -1.77 6.13
C LEU A 153 9.85 -0.48 5.29
N GLY A 154 9.58 -0.59 3.99
CA GLY A 154 9.55 0.56 3.07
C GLY A 154 10.93 1.19 2.82
N LEU A 155 12.01 0.43 3.06
CA LEU A 155 13.39 0.88 2.89
C LEU A 155 14.04 0.27 1.64
N SER A 156 15.22 0.76 1.26
CA SER A 156 16.07 0.05 0.29
C SER A 156 16.70 -1.21 0.91
N PRO A 157 17.09 -2.23 0.11
CA PRO A 157 17.78 -3.42 0.61
C PRO A 157 19.08 -3.09 1.36
N ALA A 158 19.86 -2.12 0.86
CA ALA A 158 21.10 -1.67 1.52
C ALA A 158 20.82 -0.97 2.85
N ALA A 159 19.78 -0.13 2.92
CA ALA A 159 19.38 0.50 4.17
C ALA A 159 18.86 -0.53 5.18
N THR A 160 18.17 -1.57 4.73
CA THR A 160 17.70 -2.65 5.61
C THR A 160 18.86 -3.46 6.20
N ALA A 161 19.86 -3.79 5.38
CA ALA A 161 21.10 -4.43 5.84
C ALA A 161 21.84 -3.53 6.84
N GLY A 162 21.92 -2.22 6.55
CA GLY A 162 22.54 -1.23 7.42
C GLY A 162 21.81 -1.07 8.75
N LEU A 163 20.48 -1.05 8.73
CA LEU A 163 19.64 -0.97 9.92
C LEU A 163 19.83 -2.19 10.82
N CYS A 164 19.86 -3.39 10.23
CA CYS A 164 20.13 -4.63 10.97
C CYS A 164 21.54 -4.62 11.58
N LEU A 165 22.54 -4.19 10.79
CA LEU A 165 23.91 -4.08 11.25
C LEU A 165 24.07 -3.07 12.40
N LEU A 166 23.41 -1.92 12.32
CA LEU A 166 23.42 -0.90 13.37
C LEU A 166 22.73 -1.36 14.66
N GLU A 167 21.65 -2.14 14.53
CA GLU A 167 20.89 -2.61 15.69
C GLU A 167 21.50 -3.83 16.38
N TYR A 168 22.06 -4.77 15.61
CA TYR A 168 22.49 -6.08 16.11
C TYR A 168 23.97 -6.36 15.95
N GLY A 169 24.72 -5.45 15.33
CA GLY A 169 26.13 -5.63 15.01
C GLY A 169 26.39 -6.68 13.92
N ASP A 170 25.36 -7.19 13.24
CA ASP A 170 25.50 -8.16 12.14
C ASP A 170 24.37 -8.07 11.09
N PHE A 171 24.56 -8.73 9.94
CA PHE A 171 23.57 -8.79 8.86
C PHE A 171 22.44 -9.76 9.16
N LEU A 172 21.30 -9.60 8.47
CA LEU A 172 20.05 -10.25 8.88
C LEU A 172 20.17 -11.77 8.95
N ASP A 173 20.81 -12.41 7.97
CA ASP A 173 20.94 -13.86 7.96
C ASP A 173 21.81 -14.35 9.14
N ASP A 174 22.93 -13.69 9.42
CA ASP A 174 23.84 -14.00 10.52
C ASP A 174 23.18 -13.79 11.90
N VAL A 175 22.45 -12.68 12.09
CA VAL A 175 21.68 -12.42 13.31
C VAL A 175 20.65 -13.51 13.52
N THR A 176 19.92 -13.89 12.47
CA THR A 176 18.87 -14.91 12.60
C THR A 176 19.41 -16.30 12.84
N GLU A 177 20.56 -16.64 12.26
CA GLU A 177 21.26 -17.90 12.53
C GLU A 177 21.74 -17.96 13.98
N ARG A 178 22.39 -16.89 14.46
CA ARG A 178 22.82 -16.75 15.85
C ARG A 178 21.66 -16.89 16.84
N LEU A 179 20.52 -16.24 16.59
CA LEU A 179 19.33 -16.30 17.46
C LEU A 179 18.57 -17.62 17.37
N ALA A 180 18.67 -18.34 16.25
CA ALA A 180 18.02 -19.63 16.09
C ALA A 180 18.85 -20.76 16.72
N GLY A 181 20.17 -20.59 16.78
CA GLY A 181 21.12 -21.58 17.29
C GLY A 181 21.65 -22.52 16.20
N GLU A 182 22.85 -23.05 16.44
CA GLU A 182 23.52 -23.99 15.55
C GLU A 182 22.64 -25.25 15.39
N ASN A 183 22.23 -25.57 14.16
CA ASN A 183 21.27 -26.65 13.78
C ASN A 183 19.77 -26.34 13.91
N ALA A 184 19.36 -25.07 14.03
CA ALA A 184 17.95 -24.71 14.00
C ALA A 184 17.21 -25.21 12.75
N THR A 185 15.96 -25.63 12.93
CA THR A 185 15.10 -26.02 11.80
C THR A 185 14.77 -24.81 10.92
N PRO A 186 14.47 -25.01 9.61
CA PRO A 186 14.05 -23.92 8.73
C PRO A 186 12.87 -23.09 9.26
N GLN A 187 11.94 -23.73 9.99
CA GLN A 187 10.77 -23.07 10.58
C GLN A 187 11.18 -22.15 11.74
N LEU A 188 12.09 -22.60 12.61
CA LEU A 188 12.59 -21.79 13.71
C LEU A 188 13.39 -20.58 13.21
N ARG A 189 14.26 -20.78 12.21
CA ARG A 189 14.95 -19.67 11.52
C ARG A 189 13.96 -18.66 10.94
N GLY A 190 12.93 -19.13 10.24
CA GLY A 190 11.88 -18.27 9.70
C GLY A 190 11.11 -17.49 10.76
N ARG A 191 10.92 -18.05 11.96
CA ARG A 191 10.35 -17.32 13.11
C ARG A 191 11.30 -16.23 13.59
N ARG A 192 12.59 -16.54 13.79
CA ARG A 192 13.60 -15.55 14.21
C ARG A 192 13.75 -14.40 13.21
N THR A 193 13.71 -14.66 11.90
CA THR A 193 13.72 -13.59 10.89
C THR A 193 12.55 -12.62 11.04
N ARG A 194 11.36 -13.11 11.42
CA ARG A 194 10.19 -12.25 11.67
C ARG A 194 10.37 -11.42 12.92
N GLU A 195 10.84 -12.02 14.00
CA GLU A 195 11.13 -11.31 15.26
C GLU A 195 12.15 -10.19 15.07
N VAL A 196 13.24 -10.47 14.33
CA VAL A 196 14.23 -9.46 13.98
C VAL A 196 13.60 -8.36 13.13
N SER A 197 12.82 -8.71 12.10
CA SER A 197 12.15 -7.73 11.25
C SER A 197 11.17 -6.83 12.03
N GLU A 198 10.43 -7.38 12.99
CA GLU A 198 9.52 -6.64 13.87
C GLU A 198 10.26 -5.73 14.86
N ARG A 199 11.47 -6.12 15.27
CA ARG A 199 12.34 -5.20 16.02
C ARG A 199 12.81 -4.05 15.14
N LEU A 200 13.25 -4.31 13.92
CA LEU A 200 13.68 -3.25 12.99
C LEU A 200 12.53 -2.28 12.66
N ASP A 201 11.31 -2.79 12.52
CA ASP A 201 10.07 -2.00 12.34
C ASP A 201 9.88 -1.01 13.51
N ARG A 202 9.96 -1.50 14.76
CA ARG A 202 9.83 -0.65 15.95
C ARG A 202 10.93 0.40 16.08
N VAL A 203 12.16 0.05 15.69
CA VAL A 203 13.27 1.01 15.69
C VAL A 203 13.02 2.09 14.63
N LEU A 204 12.51 1.70 13.46
CA LEU A 204 12.14 2.63 12.40
C LEU A 204 11.02 3.58 12.82
N ASP A 205 9.98 3.06 13.48
CA ASP A 205 8.90 3.88 14.05
C ASP A 205 9.45 4.91 15.03
N GLY A 206 10.35 4.49 15.94
CA GLY A 206 11.00 5.40 16.88
C GLY A 206 11.82 6.51 16.20
N ILE A 207 12.49 6.20 15.08
CA ILE A 207 13.21 7.20 14.28
C ILE A 207 12.25 8.16 13.60
N LEU A 208 11.15 7.65 13.03
CA LEU A 208 10.14 8.47 12.36
C LEU A 208 9.41 9.39 13.35
N GLU A 209 9.15 8.92 14.56
CA GLU A 209 8.52 9.71 15.63
C GLU A 209 9.45 10.80 16.17
N THR A 210 10.73 10.48 16.39
CA THR A 210 11.67 11.40 17.04
C THR A 210 12.49 12.25 16.08
N GLY A 211 12.56 11.84 14.80
CA GLY A 211 13.45 12.40 13.79
C GLY A 211 14.93 12.17 14.06
N LYS A 212 15.29 11.25 14.97
CA LYS A 212 16.67 11.05 15.43
C LYS A 212 17.06 9.59 15.40
N MET A 213 18.31 9.32 15.02
CA MET A 213 18.89 7.99 15.12
C MET A 213 19.16 7.62 16.58
N PRO A 214 19.01 6.34 16.97
CA PRO A 214 19.35 5.89 18.31
C PRO A 214 20.81 6.20 18.68
N SER A 215 21.03 6.82 19.84
CA SER A 215 22.37 7.24 20.26
C SER A 215 23.33 6.07 20.48
N TYR A 216 22.82 4.89 20.83
CA TYR A 216 23.63 3.70 21.09
C TYR A 216 24.29 3.13 19.82
N TRP A 217 23.78 3.46 18.63
CA TRP A 217 24.45 3.10 17.37
C TRP A 217 25.83 3.74 17.22
N PHE A 218 26.06 4.86 17.90
CA PHE A 218 27.31 5.62 17.85
C PHE A 218 28.23 5.35 19.05
N SER A 219 27.74 4.64 20.07
CA SER A 219 28.53 4.31 21.27
C SER A 219 29.30 3.00 21.16
N HIS A 220 29.07 2.23 20.09
CA HIS A 220 29.84 1.03 19.80
C HIS A 220 31.21 1.45 19.24
N GLU A 221 32.16 1.76 20.15
CA GLU A 221 33.54 1.37 19.87
C GLU A 221 33.48 -0.08 19.41
N ALA A 222 34.09 -0.39 18.26
CA ALA A 222 34.13 -1.72 17.67
C ALA A 222 34.66 -2.73 18.69
N LYS A 223 33.78 -3.27 19.53
CA LYS A 223 34.04 -4.36 20.45
C LYS A 223 33.54 -5.61 19.73
N ASP A 224 34.48 -6.51 19.46
CA ASP A 224 34.17 -7.92 19.34
C ASP A 224 33.17 -8.28 20.44
N VAL A 225 31.99 -8.75 20.04
CA VAL A 225 30.85 -8.98 20.93
C VAL A 225 31.28 -9.91 22.05
N ALA A 226 31.46 -9.35 23.24
CA ALA A 226 31.71 -10.11 24.46
C ALA A 226 30.40 -10.73 24.95
N GLU A 227 30.50 -11.92 25.54
CA GLU A 227 29.44 -12.84 26.00
C GLU A 227 28.30 -12.24 26.85
N ASP A 228 28.40 -10.98 27.30
CA ASP A 228 27.50 -10.34 28.27
C ASP A 228 26.10 -10.03 27.73
N ASP A 229 25.96 -9.68 26.43
CA ASP A 229 24.65 -9.34 25.85
C ASP A 229 23.77 -10.58 25.58
N THR A 230 24.40 -11.75 25.45
CA THR A 230 23.68 -13.03 25.34
C THR A 230 23.04 -13.40 26.68
N GLN A 231 23.68 -13.02 27.78
CA GLN A 231 23.20 -13.23 29.14
C GLN A 231 21.98 -12.35 29.43
N TRP A 232 21.96 -11.09 29.01
CA TRP A 232 20.78 -10.22 29.18
C TRP A 232 19.54 -10.76 28.46
N ILE A 233 19.72 -11.26 27.23
CA ILE A 233 18.62 -11.85 26.44
C ILE A 233 18.15 -13.18 27.06
N ALA A 234 19.08 -14.02 27.54
CA ALA A 234 18.76 -15.26 28.24
C ALA A 234 18.03 -15.02 29.58
N ASP A 235 18.45 -14.03 30.34
CA ASP A 235 17.88 -13.68 31.65
C ASP A 235 16.47 -13.05 31.54
N HIS A 236 16.09 -12.55 30.36
CA HIS A 236 14.77 -11.97 30.09
C HIS A 236 13.89 -12.84 29.19
N LEU A 237 14.35 -14.04 28.81
CA LEU A 237 13.64 -14.98 27.93
C LEU A 237 12.40 -15.58 28.61
N ASP A 238 12.44 -15.76 29.93
CA ASP A 238 11.34 -16.30 30.74
C ASP A 238 10.12 -15.37 30.81
N GLN A 239 10.32 -14.06 30.63
CA GLN A 239 9.23 -13.08 30.59
C GLN A 239 8.40 -13.19 29.30
N PHE A 240 8.98 -13.71 28.22
CA PHE A 240 8.30 -13.93 26.94
C PHE A 240 7.71 -15.34 26.81
N ASP A 241 8.22 -16.32 27.57
CA ASP A 241 7.78 -17.71 27.49
C ASP A 241 6.55 -18.00 28.38
N TYR A 242 6.23 -17.14 29.37
CA TYR A 242 5.04 -17.30 30.21
C TYR A 242 3.72 -17.12 29.42
N ALA A 243 3.69 -16.17 28.47
CA ALA A 243 2.51 -15.93 27.63
C ALA A 243 2.30 -16.99 26.53
N ALA A 244 3.36 -17.68 26.12
CA ALA A 244 3.29 -18.68 25.05
C ALA A 244 2.93 -20.10 25.54
N LYS A 245 3.15 -20.41 26.83
CA LYS A 245 2.97 -21.76 27.39
C LYS A 245 1.54 -22.09 27.84
N HIS A 246 0.72 -21.10 28.17
CA HIS A 246 -0.66 -21.33 28.62
C HIS A 246 -1.62 -20.48 27.79
N GLY A 247 -2.07 -21.05 26.67
CA GLY A 247 -3.08 -20.44 25.80
C GLY A 247 -4.45 -20.38 26.48
N ASP A 248 -4.58 -19.49 27.46
CA ASP A 248 -5.80 -19.24 28.23
C ASP A 248 -6.10 -17.74 28.22
N THR A 249 -6.89 -17.32 27.24
CA THR A 249 -7.27 -15.93 26.97
C THR A 249 -8.16 -15.30 28.05
N GLU A 250 -8.66 -16.08 29.02
CA GLU A 250 -9.50 -15.59 30.11
C GLU A 250 -8.67 -14.95 31.25
N ALA A 251 -7.45 -15.45 31.50
CA ALA A 251 -6.53 -14.86 32.47
C ALA A 251 -5.91 -13.53 32.02
N GLU A 252 -5.89 -13.27 30.69
CA GLU A 252 -5.48 -11.98 30.12
C GLU A 252 -6.43 -10.85 30.48
N GLN A 253 -7.74 -11.11 30.64
CA GLN A 253 -8.72 -10.08 31.01
C GLN A 253 -8.69 -9.73 32.50
N GLU A 254 -8.45 -10.71 33.38
CA GLU A 254 -8.32 -10.47 34.83
C GLU A 254 -7.05 -9.69 35.20
N ALA A 255 -5.94 -9.87 34.46
CA ALA A 255 -4.68 -9.15 34.71
C ALA A 255 -4.76 -7.64 34.35
N TYR A 256 -5.71 -7.23 33.50
CA TYR A 256 -5.93 -5.82 33.17
C TYR A 256 -6.93 -5.11 34.12
N GLU A 257 -7.73 -5.85 34.90
CA GLU A 257 -8.71 -5.26 35.83
C GLU A 257 -8.15 -4.97 37.24
N ASP A 258 -6.98 -5.52 37.60
CA ASP A 258 -6.35 -5.35 38.94
C ASP A 258 -5.10 -4.45 38.96
N LEU A 259 -4.91 -3.61 37.94
CA LEU A 259 -3.92 -2.53 38.00
C LEU A 259 -4.53 -1.28 38.69
N PRO A 260 -3.90 -0.73 39.76
CA PRO A 260 -4.31 0.54 40.33
C PRO A 260 -4.04 1.74 39.41
#